data_AF-A0A9W4FH38-F1
#
_entry.id   AF-A0A9W4FH38-F1
#
_cell.length_a   1.000
_cell.length_b   1.000
_cell.length_c   1.000
_cell.angle_alpha   90.00
_cell.angle_beta   90.00
_cell.angle_gamma   90.00
#
_symmetry.space_group_name_H-M   'P 1'
#
loop_
_entity.id
_entity.type
_entity.pdbx_description
1 polymer ?
#
loop_
_entity_poly.entity_id
_entity_poly.type
_entity_poly.pdbx_seq_one_letter_code
_entity_poly.pdbx_strand_id
1 'polypeptide(L)'
;MRSVECSVVLAGPAGPGLTLSPLRRGRADPCYHDARDGAIWRTSLMRSGPVTARLTKSARDTVDCEAWGGGAREFAESLPTQLGRDDDSSGFQPVEPTIAAAHRRVPHLRLGRTDRVLEALIPAVLEQRVYGKDARAAWRKLVTKYGAPAPGPAPAHMRVSPPAEVWRRIPSWEFHLANVDPGRARTIVGCAQRADSLERLAARPTEQARIALMSLPGVGEWTAAETAQRAFGDADALSVGDYHLAKMVGWSLLGHPIDDPAMVELLEPLRPHRHRAVRLLQVSGLASNPRFGPRMPIPKLADM
;
A
#
# COMPACT_ATOMS: atom_id res chain seq x y z
N MET A 1 -9.91 0.79 28.17
CA MET A 1 -10.65 0.64 26.91
C MET A 1 -10.68 -0.85 26.58
N ARG A 2 -11.85 -1.45 26.33
CA ARG A 2 -11.92 -2.89 25.98
C ARG A 2 -11.46 -3.10 24.54
N SER A 3 -10.65 -4.13 24.29
CA SER A 3 -10.28 -4.60 22.95
C SER A 3 -11.46 -5.34 22.30
N VAL A 4 -11.51 -5.32 20.97
CA VAL A 4 -12.18 -6.34 20.15
C VAL A 4 -11.10 -7.33 19.73
N GLU A 5 -11.33 -8.62 19.97
CA GLU A 5 -10.38 -9.67 19.64
C GLU A 5 -10.96 -10.60 18.57
N CYS A 6 -10.14 -11.00 17.61
CA CYS A 6 -10.52 -12.01 16.63
C CYS A 6 -9.30 -12.79 16.11
N SER A 7 -9.57 -13.97 15.58
CA SER A 7 -8.57 -14.82 14.91
C SER A 7 -8.98 -15.09 13.48
N VAL A 8 -8.05 -14.91 12.55
CA VAL A 8 -8.25 -15.15 11.12
C VAL A 8 -7.45 -16.39 10.71
N VAL A 9 -8.16 -17.48 10.44
CA VAL A 9 -7.60 -18.69 9.82
C VAL A 9 -7.64 -18.56 8.30
N LEU A 10 -6.53 -18.85 7.63
CA LEU A 10 -6.38 -18.80 6.17
C LEU A 10 -6.20 -20.19 5.58
N ALA A 11 -6.58 -20.38 4.31
CA ALA A 11 -6.30 -21.61 3.58
C ALA A 11 -4.79 -21.66 3.23
N GLY A 12 -3.98 -22.24 4.11
CA GLY A 12 -2.52 -22.35 3.96
C GLY A 12 -1.72 -21.32 4.76
N PRO A 13 -0.38 -21.33 4.68
CA PRO A 13 0.47 -20.56 5.59
C PRO A 13 0.20 -19.05 5.49
N ALA A 14 0.05 -18.39 6.63
CA ALA A 14 -0.16 -16.95 6.75
C ALA A 14 1.17 -16.20 6.75
N GLY A 15 1.24 -15.07 6.04
CA GLY A 15 2.41 -14.21 5.98
C GLY A 15 2.05 -12.74 6.16
N PRO A 16 1.49 -12.32 7.31
CA PRO A 16 0.99 -10.95 7.48
C PRO A 16 2.05 -9.88 7.21
N GLY A 17 3.32 -10.15 7.53
CA GLY A 17 4.43 -9.25 7.17
C GLY A 17 4.60 -9.04 5.66
N LEU A 18 4.44 -10.09 4.83
CA LEU A 18 4.52 -9.93 3.37
C LEU A 18 3.24 -9.31 2.79
N THR A 19 2.08 -9.77 3.25
CA THR A 19 0.75 -9.33 2.79
C THR A 19 0.53 -7.85 3.10
N LEU A 20 0.86 -7.41 4.32
CA LEU A 20 0.59 -6.03 4.77
C LEU A 20 1.75 -5.06 4.53
N SER A 21 2.96 -5.53 4.22
CA SER A 21 4.11 -4.64 3.98
C SER A 21 3.91 -3.55 2.91
N PRO A 22 3.09 -3.73 1.84
CA PRO A 22 2.83 -2.63 0.90
C PRO A 22 2.15 -1.42 1.56
N LEU A 23 1.48 -1.61 2.69
CA LEU A 23 0.83 -0.53 3.45
C LEU A 23 1.82 0.31 4.26
N ARG A 24 3.05 -0.19 4.48
CA ARG A 24 4.07 0.47 5.31
C ARG A 24 4.86 1.53 4.54
N ARG A 25 4.89 2.76 5.04
CA ARG A 25 5.64 3.92 4.52
C ARG A 25 6.97 4.13 5.26
N GLY A 26 7.76 3.06 5.34
CA GLY A 26 9.07 3.04 5.99
C GLY A 26 9.03 2.71 7.49
N ARG A 27 10.20 2.68 8.16
CA ARG A 27 10.33 2.24 9.56
C ARG A 27 9.72 3.19 10.59
N ALA A 28 9.54 4.46 10.23
CA ALA A 28 8.97 5.47 11.09
C ALA A 28 7.61 5.94 10.51
N ASP A 29 6.85 5.01 9.96
CA ASP A 29 5.48 5.25 9.54
C ASP A 29 4.60 5.44 10.79
N PRO A 30 3.87 6.56 10.94
CA PRO A 30 3.00 6.75 12.09
C PRO A 30 1.77 5.83 12.08
N CYS A 31 1.41 5.22 10.94
CA CYS A 31 0.24 4.35 10.82
C CYS A 31 0.58 2.85 10.89
N TYR A 32 1.87 2.49 10.93
CA TYR A 32 2.33 1.12 10.84
C TYR A 32 3.63 0.93 11.63
N HIS A 33 3.66 -0.04 12.54
CA HIS A 33 4.83 -0.31 13.36
C HIS A 33 5.08 -1.82 13.50
N ASP A 34 6.25 -2.27 13.04
CA ASP A 34 6.75 -3.62 13.31
C ASP A 34 7.40 -3.64 14.71
N ALA A 35 6.74 -4.29 15.65
CA ALA A 35 7.22 -4.42 17.01
C ALA A 35 8.31 -5.50 17.12
N ARG A 36 9.13 -5.41 18.17
CA ARG A 36 10.28 -6.31 18.39
C ARG A 36 9.87 -7.75 18.67
N ASP A 37 8.67 -7.95 19.21
CA ASP A 37 8.06 -9.25 19.46
C ASP A 37 7.48 -9.91 18.19
N GLY A 38 7.64 -9.26 17.02
CA GLY A 38 7.13 -9.72 15.74
C GLY A 38 5.68 -9.33 15.47
N ALA A 39 5.02 -8.60 16.39
CA ALA A 39 3.68 -8.07 16.17
C ALA A 39 3.69 -6.93 15.14
N ILE A 40 2.63 -6.82 14.36
CA ILE A 40 2.38 -5.68 13.47
C ILE A 40 1.31 -4.82 14.12
N TRP A 41 1.66 -3.59 14.45
CA TRP A 41 0.70 -2.57 14.83
C TRP A 41 0.30 -1.77 13.59
N ARG A 42 -1.00 -1.57 13.41
CA ARG A 42 -1.53 -0.78 12.30
C ARG A 42 -2.70 0.06 12.75
N THR A 43 -2.78 1.29 12.25
CA THR A 43 -3.95 2.14 12.41
C THR A 43 -4.72 2.26 11.10
N SER A 44 -6.02 2.55 11.21
CA SER A 44 -6.84 2.97 10.07
C SER A 44 -8.02 3.80 10.57
N LEU A 45 -8.66 4.54 9.68
CA LEU A 45 -9.87 5.30 9.92
C LEU A 45 -11.04 4.57 9.25
N MET A 46 -11.73 3.76 10.05
CA MET A 46 -12.94 3.04 9.63
C MET A 46 -14.13 4.01 9.56
N ARG A 47 -15.21 3.61 8.89
CA ARG A 47 -16.43 4.46 8.81
C ARG A 47 -17.03 4.67 10.19
N SER A 48 -16.93 3.65 11.04
CA SER A 48 -17.30 3.67 12.46
C SER A 48 -16.31 4.40 13.38
N GLY A 49 -15.15 4.83 12.86
CA GLY A 49 -14.19 5.67 13.58
C GLY A 49 -12.75 5.17 13.56
N PRO A 50 -11.84 5.83 14.30
CA PRO A 50 -10.43 5.45 14.34
C PRO A 50 -10.25 4.08 14.99
N VAL A 51 -9.27 3.32 14.48
CA VAL A 51 -8.85 2.04 15.03
C VAL A 51 -7.34 1.92 15.08
N THR A 52 -6.85 1.24 16.11
CA THR A 52 -5.52 0.62 16.11
C THR A 52 -5.67 -0.87 16.33
N ALA A 53 -4.94 -1.67 15.57
CA ALA A 53 -4.90 -3.12 15.67
C ALA A 53 -3.48 -3.59 15.91
N ARG A 54 -3.31 -4.57 16.80
CA ARG A 54 -2.10 -5.35 16.99
C ARG A 54 -2.34 -6.73 16.40
N LEU A 55 -1.54 -7.10 15.42
CA LEU A 55 -1.64 -8.36 14.69
C LEU A 55 -0.47 -9.27 15.07
N THR A 56 -0.76 -10.51 15.43
CA THR A 56 0.26 -11.52 15.75
C THR A 56 -0.03 -12.81 15.00
N LYS A 57 1.01 -13.57 14.68
CA LYS A 57 0.86 -14.88 14.04
C LYS A 57 1.00 -15.97 15.11
N SER A 58 -0.12 -16.55 15.54
CA SER A 58 -0.16 -17.59 16.58
C SER A 58 0.01 -19.01 16.04
N ALA A 59 -0.35 -19.25 14.78
CA ALA A 59 -0.13 -20.53 14.11
C ALA A 59 0.36 -20.36 12.68
N ARG A 60 0.67 -21.47 11.99
CA ARG A 60 1.19 -21.45 10.62
C ARG A 60 0.28 -20.66 9.66
N ASP A 61 -1.02 -20.75 9.84
CA ASP A 61 -2.12 -20.26 9.00
C ASP A 61 -3.07 -19.28 9.72
N THR A 62 -2.79 -18.94 10.98
CA THR A 62 -3.67 -18.14 11.83
C THR A 62 -3.00 -16.83 12.24
N VAL A 63 -3.74 -15.72 12.09
CA VAL A 63 -3.36 -14.38 12.52
C VAL A 63 -4.38 -13.89 13.54
N ASP A 64 -3.92 -13.56 14.74
CA ASP A 64 -4.74 -12.97 15.80
C ASP A 64 -4.67 -11.44 15.74
N CYS A 65 -5.75 -10.82 16.17
CA CYS A 65 -5.93 -9.38 16.18
C CYS A 65 -6.52 -8.93 17.51
N GLU A 66 -5.87 -7.95 18.12
CA GLU A 66 -6.44 -7.13 19.19
C GLU A 66 -6.67 -5.72 18.62
N ALA A 67 -7.90 -5.23 18.61
CA ALA A 67 -8.26 -3.93 18.06
C ALA A 67 -8.90 -3.00 19.09
N TRP A 68 -8.53 -1.72 19.05
CA TRP A 68 -9.04 -0.66 19.93
C TRP A 68 -9.51 0.55 19.13
N GLY A 69 -10.51 1.27 19.63
CA GLY A 69 -11.09 2.44 18.97
C GLY A 69 -12.54 2.24 18.54
N GLY A 70 -13.18 3.33 18.07
CA GLY A 70 -14.54 3.27 17.54
C GLY A 70 -14.66 2.36 16.31
N GLY A 71 -13.58 2.25 15.54
CA GLY A 71 -13.48 1.39 14.35
C GLY A 71 -13.11 -0.07 14.61
N ALA A 72 -12.94 -0.49 15.88
CA ALA A 72 -12.35 -1.80 16.20
C ALA A 72 -13.16 -2.99 15.65
N ARG A 73 -14.49 -2.93 15.74
CA ARG A 73 -15.37 -4.00 15.24
C ARG A 73 -15.35 -4.10 13.71
N GLU A 74 -15.53 -2.98 13.00
CA GLU A 74 -15.46 -2.93 11.52
C GLU A 74 -14.07 -3.40 11.01
N PHE A 75 -13.00 -3.05 11.71
CA PHE A 75 -11.66 -3.55 11.39
C PHE A 75 -11.55 -5.06 11.57
N ALA A 76 -12.01 -5.60 12.71
CA ALA A 76 -11.95 -7.03 12.99
C ALA A 76 -12.76 -7.85 11.98
N GLU A 77 -13.92 -7.36 11.55
CA GLU A 77 -14.78 -7.98 10.53
C GLU A 77 -14.14 -7.96 9.13
N SER A 78 -13.44 -6.88 8.77
CA SER A 78 -12.78 -6.75 7.47
C SER A 78 -11.37 -7.34 7.41
N LEU A 79 -10.75 -7.66 8.56
CA LEU A 79 -9.38 -8.16 8.64
C LEU A 79 -9.10 -9.38 7.74
N PRO A 80 -9.99 -10.38 7.62
CA PRO A 80 -9.76 -11.48 6.69
C PRO A 80 -9.47 -11.07 5.25
N THR A 81 -10.25 -10.13 4.72
CA THR A 81 -10.09 -9.59 3.36
C THR A 81 -8.79 -8.78 3.25
N GLN A 82 -8.40 -8.05 4.31
CA GLN A 82 -7.12 -7.35 4.39
C GLN A 82 -5.91 -8.30 4.43
N LEU A 83 -6.09 -9.50 4.98
CA LEU A 83 -5.11 -10.58 4.97
C LEU A 83 -5.16 -11.43 3.69
N GLY A 84 -6.00 -11.04 2.72
CA GLY A 84 -6.14 -11.67 1.42
C GLY A 84 -6.86 -13.02 1.47
N ARG A 85 -7.81 -13.22 2.40
CA ARG A 85 -8.67 -14.42 2.41
C ARG A 85 -9.38 -14.62 1.06
N ASP A 86 -9.75 -13.52 0.41
CA ASP A 86 -10.48 -13.51 -0.87
C ASP A 86 -9.54 -13.43 -2.08
N ASP A 87 -8.22 -13.57 -1.87
CA ASP A 87 -7.22 -13.52 -2.93
C ASP A 87 -7.23 -14.82 -3.75
N ASP A 88 -7.85 -14.79 -4.94
CA ASP A 88 -7.90 -15.93 -5.85
C ASP A 88 -6.69 -15.97 -6.79
N SER A 89 -5.96 -17.08 -6.76
CA SER A 89 -4.83 -17.37 -7.65
C SER A 89 -5.01 -18.65 -8.47
N SER A 90 -6.23 -19.21 -8.53
CA SER A 90 -6.53 -20.49 -9.19
C SER A 90 -6.23 -20.51 -10.70
N GLY A 91 -6.18 -19.34 -11.35
CA GLY A 91 -5.73 -19.17 -12.73
C GLY A 91 -4.25 -18.79 -12.92
N PHE A 92 -3.49 -18.59 -11.84
CA PHE A 92 -2.10 -18.12 -11.94
C PHE A 92 -1.12 -19.26 -12.18
N GLN A 93 -0.86 -19.56 -13.46
CA GLN A 93 0.04 -20.63 -13.91
C GLN A 93 1.24 -20.06 -14.69
N PRO A 94 2.21 -19.41 -14.01
CA PRO A 94 3.35 -18.81 -14.70
C PRO A 94 4.24 -19.88 -15.35
N VAL A 95 4.47 -19.75 -16.66
CA VAL A 95 5.41 -20.60 -17.41
C VAL A 95 6.85 -20.09 -17.33
N GLU A 96 7.04 -18.79 -17.11
CA GLU A 96 8.37 -18.20 -16.96
C GLU A 96 9.05 -18.76 -15.69
N PRO A 97 10.25 -19.38 -15.81
CA PRO A 97 10.88 -20.11 -14.71
C PRO A 97 11.10 -19.32 -13.42
N THR A 98 11.47 -18.05 -13.52
CA THR A 98 11.79 -17.17 -12.38
C THR A 98 10.54 -16.83 -11.57
N ILE A 99 9.43 -16.48 -12.25
CA ILE A 99 8.13 -16.21 -11.63
C ILE A 99 7.56 -17.50 -11.06
N ALA A 100 7.68 -18.63 -11.76
CA ALA A 100 7.25 -19.94 -11.24
C ALA A 100 8.02 -20.33 -9.97
N ALA A 101 9.34 -20.09 -9.93
CA ALA A 101 10.15 -20.29 -8.74
C ALA A 101 9.78 -19.33 -7.60
N ALA A 102 9.53 -18.06 -7.93
CA ALA A 102 9.07 -17.06 -6.96
C ALA A 102 7.73 -17.47 -6.32
N HIS A 103 6.77 -17.91 -7.13
CA HIS A 103 5.47 -18.40 -6.68
C HIS A 103 5.62 -19.56 -5.68
N ARG A 104 6.49 -20.54 -5.97
CA ARG A 104 6.77 -21.66 -5.05
C ARG A 104 7.47 -21.22 -3.75
N ARG A 105 8.31 -20.19 -3.79
CA ARG A 105 9.12 -19.75 -2.63
C ARG A 105 8.32 -18.95 -1.59
N VAL A 106 7.26 -18.26 -2.00
CA VAL A 106 6.43 -17.45 -1.10
C VAL A 106 4.96 -17.87 -1.12
N PRO A 107 4.64 -19.13 -0.73
CA PRO A 107 3.27 -19.65 -0.75
C PRO A 107 2.33 -18.99 0.27
N HIS A 108 2.86 -18.08 1.09
CA HIS A 108 2.15 -17.34 2.12
C HIS A 108 1.83 -15.89 1.71
N LEU A 109 2.32 -15.44 0.54
CA LEU A 109 1.93 -14.14 -0.01
C LEU A 109 0.47 -14.20 -0.45
N ARG A 110 -0.32 -13.25 0.04
CA ARG A 110 -1.67 -12.97 -0.45
C ARG A 110 -1.80 -11.49 -0.75
N LEU A 111 -2.55 -11.16 -1.80
CA LEU A 111 -2.89 -9.79 -2.14
C LEU A 111 -4.20 -9.43 -1.44
N GLY A 112 -4.08 -8.84 -0.26
CA GLY A 112 -5.22 -8.34 0.49
C GLY A 112 -5.71 -6.99 -0.01
N ARG A 113 -6.91 -6.61 0.41
CA ARG A 113 -7.46 -5.28 0.13
C ARG A 113 -7.98 -4.61 1.39
N THR A 114 -7.71 -3.31 1.51
CA THR A 114 -8.08 -2.52 2.68
C THR A 114 -9.47 -1.90 2.58
N ASP A 115 -10.01 -1.78 1.37
CA ASP A 115 -11.25 -1.05 1.08
C ASP A 115 -11.25 0.40 1.65
N ARG A 116 -10.05 0.97 1.87
CA ARG A 116 -9.80 2.35 2.32
C ARG A 116 -9.07 3.11 1.22
N VAL A 117 -9.84 3.70 0.32
CA VAL A 117 -9.31 4.28 -0.93
C VAL A 117 -8.47 5.52 -0.64
N LEU A 118 -8.96 6.42 0.21
CA LEU A 118 -8.23 7.66 0.50
C LEU A 118 -6.92 7.38 1.26
N GLU A 119 -6.91 6.39 2.18
CA GLU A 119 -5.72 5.98 2.91
C GLU A 119 -4.63 5.37 2.01
N ALA A 120 -5.03 4.72 0.91
CA ALA A 120 -4.09 4.22 -0.09
C ALA A 120 -3.65 5.31 -1.09
N LEU A 121 -4.59 6.18 -1.50
CA LEU A 121 -4.39 7.18 -2.55
C LEU A 121 -3.48 8.33 -2.12
N ILE A 122 -3.63 8.85 -0.89
CA ILE A 122 -2.83 10.00 -0.43
C ILE A 122 -1.32 9.67 -0.41
N PRO A 123 -0.87 8.55 0.18
CA PRO A 123 0.53 8.14 0.07
C PRO A 123 0.99 7.94 -1.37
N ALA A 124 0.15 7.37 -2.25
CA ALA A 124 0.50 7.21 -3.66
C ALA A 124 0.73 8.57 -4.33
N VAL A 125 -0.11 9.58 -4.08
CA VAL A 125 0.10 10.94 -4.57
C VAL A 125 1.40 11.55 -4.02
N LEU A 126 1.68 11.37 -2.72
CA LEU A 126 2.94 11.85 -2.12
C LEU A 126 4.18 11.20 -2.75
N GLU A 127 4.07 9.97 -3.25
CA GLU A 127 5.18 9.22 -3.85
C GLU A 127 5.43 9.58 -5.34
N GLN A 128 4.56 10.38 -5.98
CA GLN A 128 4.71 10.75 -7.39
C GLN A 128 6.02 11.50 -7.68
N ARG A 129 6.82 10.94 -8.60
CA ARG A 129 8.03 11.56 -9.20
C ARG A 129 9.06 12.08 -8.18
N VAL A 130 9.10 11.50 -6.99
CA VAL A 130 10.06 11.85 -5.93
C VAL A 130 10.80 10.63 -5.41
N TYR A 131 11.88 10.85 -4.67
CA TYR A 131 12.53 9.77 -3.94
C TYR A 131 11.58 9.24 -2.87
N GLY A 132 11.44 7.92 -2.78
CA GLY A 132 10.55 7.30 -1.79
C GLY A 132 10.90 7.65 -0.33
N LYS A 133 12.16 8.05 -0.03
CA LYS A 133 12.51 8.56 1.31
C LYS A 133 11.80 9.88 1.62
N ASP A 134 11.63 10.75 0.64
CA ASP A 134 11.02 12.08 0.80
C ASP A 134 9.53 11.96 0.97
N ALA A 135 8.89 11.16 0.12
CA ALA A 135 7.47 10.86 0.25
C ALA A 135 7.12 10.28 1.63
N ARG A 136 7.95 9.36 2.15
CA ARG A 136 7.79 8.78 3.49
C ARG A 136 8.04 9.80 4.61
N ALA A 137 8.97 10.73 4.42
CA ALA A 137 9.19 11.82 5.36
C ALA A 137 8.02 12.81 5.37
N ALA A 138 7.49 13.15 4.19
CA ALA A 138 6.31 13.98 4.02
C ALA A 138 5.08 13.35 4.69
N TRP A 139 4.81 12.07 4.40
CA TRP A 139 3.77 11.27 5.05
C TRP A 139 3.88 11.32 6.57
N ARG A 140 5.07 11.00 7.11
CA ARG A 140 5.31 11.06 8.55
C ARG A 140 5.02 12.44 9.11
N LYS A 141 5.55 13.51 8.49
CA LYS A 141 5.40 14.89 8.99
C LYS A 141 3.93 15.30 9.03
N LEU A 142 3.21 15.10 7.93
CA LEU A 142 1.80 15.49 7.81
C LEU A 142 0.93 14.66 8.76
N VAL A 143 1.07 13.34 8.79
CA VAL A 143 0.24 12.47 9.64
C VAL A 143 0.59 12.60 11.12
N THR A 144 1.85 12.84 11.47
CA THR A 144 2.21 13.12 12.88
C THR A 144 1.53 14.38 13.40
N LYS A 145 1.43 15.41 12.54
CA LYS A 145 0.87 16.71 12.90
C LYS A 145 -0.66 16.76 12.83
N TYR A 146 -1.26 16.13 11.82
CA TYR A 146 -2.68 16.25 11.52
C TYR A 146 -3.49 14.98 11.81
N GLY A 147 -2.82 13.85 12.09
CA GLY A 147 -3.46 12.60 12.47
C GLY A 147 -3.83 12.58 13.94
N ALA A 148 -4.91 11.87 14.28
CA ALA A 148 -5.32 11.68 15.66
C ALA A 148 -4.42 10.65 16.37
N PRO A 149 -4.23 10.73 17.70
CA PRO A 149 -3.57 9.68 18.46
C PRO A 149 -4.20 8.30 18.20
N ALA A 150 -3.36 7.28 18.07
CA ALA A 150 -3.77 5.88 17.94
C ALA A 150 -4.56 5.42 19.19
N PRO A 151 -5.80 4.90 19.05
CA PRO A 151 -6.54 4.37 20.20
C PRO A 151 -5.86 3.17 20.87
N GLY A 152 -6.12 2.98 22.16
CA GLY A 152 -5.63 1.82 22.91
C GLY A 152 -4.17 1.93 23.36
N PRO A 153 -3.52 0.81 23.74
CA PRO A 153 -2.14 0.78 24.24
C PRO A 153 -1.10 0.85 23.12
N ALA A 154 -1.41 1.54 22.02
CA ALA A 154 -0.53 1.66 20.87
C ALA A 154 0.77 2.41 21.23
N PRO A 155 1.90 2.12 20.55
CA PRO A 155 3.11 2.93 20.67
C PRO A 155 2.82 4.42 20.52
N ALA A 156 3.34 5.25 21.43
CA ALA A 156 2.94 6.66 21.57
C ALA A 156 3.13 7.54 20.31
N HIS A 157 4.02 7.13 19.39
CA HIS A 157 4.26 7.83 18.13
C HIS A 157 3.21 7.53 17.05
N MET A 158 2.40 6.49 17.22
CA MET A 158 1.42 6.10 16.21
C MET A 158 0.27 7.10 16.14
N ARG A 159 -0.26 7.26 14.93
CA ARG A 159 -1.38 8.13 14.60
C ARG A 159 -2.30 7.41 13.65
N VAL A 160 -3.58 7.74 13.71
CA VAL A 160 -4.54 7.40 12.67
C VAL A 160 -4.44 8.45 11.56
N SER A 161 -4.53 8.01 10.30
CA SER A 161 -4.55 8.92 9.15
C SER A 161 -5.61 10.02 9.32
N PRO A 162 -5.33 11.28 8.95
CA PRO A 162 -6.31 12.35 9.06
C PRO A 162 -7.58 12.03 8.26
N PRO A 163 -8.77 12.41 8.77
CA PRO A 163 -10.01 12.32 7.99
C PRO A 163 -9.95 13.26 6.78
N ALA A 164 -10.79 13.01 5.79
CA ALA A 164 -10.87 13.80 4.57
C ALA A 164 -11.12 15.30 4.83
N GLU A 165 -11.91 15.65 5.85
CA GLU A 165 -12.13 17.04 6.27
C GLU A 165 -10.86 17.75 6.76
N VAL A 166 -9.95 17.02 7.40
CA VAL A 166 -8.66 17.57 7.85
C VAL A 166 -7.74 17.73 6.66
N TRP A 167 -7.59 16.70 5.80
CA TRP A 167 -6.77 16.80 4.58
C TRP A 167 -7.14 18.00 3.70
N ARG A 168 -8.44 18.28 3.56
CA ARG A 168 -8.96 19.44 2.83
C ARG A 168 -8.54 20.80 3.38
N ARG A 169 -8.23 20.86 4.68
CA ARG A 169 -7.96 22.10 5.42
C ARG A 169 -6.49 22.27 5.77
N ILE A 170 -5.62 21.29 5.47
CA ILE A 170 -4.18 21.45 5.68
C ILE A 170 -3.72 22.63 4.80
N PRO A 171 -3.15 23.68 5.42
CA PRO A 171 -2.67 24.82 4.66
C PRO A 171 -1.55 24.47 3.69
N SER A 172 -1.47 25.17 2.56
CA SER A 172 -0.49 24.89 1.49
C SER A 172 0.96 24.96 1.97
N TRP A 173 1.30 25.86 2.91
CA TRP A 173 2.66 25.97 3.45
C TRP A 173 3.09 24.74 4.26
N GLU A 174 2.15 23.96 4.80
CA GLU A 174 2.46 22.75 5.55
C GLU A 174 2.88 21.61 4.63
N PHE A 175 2.28 21.54 3.45
CA PHE A 175 2.74 20.68 2.36
C PHE A 175 4.14 21.10 1.90
N HIS A 176 4.38 22.40 1.73
CA HIS A 176 5.69 22.93 1.37
C HIS A 176 6.77 22.56 2.40
N LEU A 177 6.49 22.81 3.69
CA LEU A 177 7.35 22.42 4.80
C LEU A 177 7.58 20.90 4.86
N ALA A 178 6.67 20.09 4.32
CA ALA A 178 6.80 18.64 4.19
C ALA A 178 7.47 18.19 2.89
N ASN A 179 8.07 19.09 2.10
CA ASN A 179 8.69 18.80 0.81
C ASN A 179 7.70 18.27 -0.25
N VAL A 180 6.44 18.74 -0.18
CA VAL A 180 5.37 18.42 -1.14
C VAL A 180 5.12 19.65 -2.01
N ASP A 181 5.26 19.50 -3.32
CA ASP A 181 5.05 20.59 -4.26
C ASP A 181 3.56 20.96 -4.39
N PRO A 182 3.24 22.16 -4.90
CA PRO A 182 1.86 22.62 -5.05
C PRO A 182 0.98 21.75 -5.94
N GLY A 183 1.56 21.00 -6.89
CA GLY A 183 0.83 20.07 -7.75
C GLY A 183 0.28 18.90 -6.95
N ARG A 184 1.16 18.16 -6.27
CA ARG A 184 0.76 17.04 -5.39
C ARG A 184 -0.16 17.49 -4.26
N ALA A 185 0.10 18.65 -3.65
CA ALA A 185 -0.76 19.20 -2.60
C ALA A 185 -2.19 19.44 -3.09
N ARG A 186 -2.36 20.06 -4.28
CA ARG A 186 -3.69 20.25 -4.90
C ARG A 186 -4.37 18.92 -5.22
N THR A 187 -3.63 17.93 -5.72
CA THR A 187 -4.17 16.58 -5.96
C THR A 187 -4.70 15.95 -4.67
N ILE A 188 -3.94 16.00 -3.57
CA ILE A 188 -4.37 15.47 -2.26
C ILE A 188 -5.66 16.14 -1.79
N VAL A 189 -5.71 17.48 -1.82
CA VAL A 189 -6.90 18.24 -1.42
C VAL A 189 -8.09 17.90 -2.32
N GLY A 190 -7.89 17.83 -3.64
CA GLY A 190 -8.93 17.47 -4.60
C GLY A 190 -9.47 16.03 -4.43
N CYS A 191 -8.60 15.09 -4.04
CA CYS A 191 -9.01 13.73 -3.68
C CYS A 191 -9.82 13.73 -2.38
N ALA A 192 -9.35 14.44 -1.34
CA ALA A 192 -10.02 14.54 -0.06
C ALA A 192 -11.41 15.21 -0.17
N GLN A 193 -11.61 16.14 -1.11
CA GLN A 193 -12.92 16.71 -1.43
C GLN A 193 -13.93 15.70 -1.99
N ARG A 194 -13.45 14.59 -2.55
CA ARG A 194 -14.28 13.55 -3.18
C ARG A 194 -14.27 12.24 -2.40
N ALA A 195 -13.79 12.25 -1.15
CA ALA A 195 -13.52 11.06 -0.34
C ALA A 195 -14.69 10.06 -0.35
N ASP A 196 -15.92 10.48 -0.04
CA ASP A 196 -17.08 9.57 0.00
C ASP A 196 -17.34 8.89 -1.34
N SER A 197 -17.09 9.59 -2.46
CA SER A 197 -17.22 9.01 -3.80
C SER A 197 -16.10 8.04 -4.11
N LEU A 198 -14.89 8.30 -3.62
CA LEU A 198 -13.75 7.41 -3.78
C LEU A 198 -13.92 6.14 -2.96
N GLU A 199 -14.39 6.23 -1.71
CA GLU A 199 -14.64 5.05 -0.87
C GLU A 199 -15.73 4.13 -1.45
N ARG A 200 -16.66 4.64 -2.26
CA ARG A 200 -17.64 3.80 -2.99
C ARG A 200 -17.01 2.97 -4.11
N LEU A 201 -15.80 3.30 -4.59
CA LEU A 201 -15.13 2.53 -5.62
C LEU A 201 -14.75 1.12 -5.14
N ALA A 202 -14.59 0.91 -3.83
CA ALA A 202 -14.31 -0.41 -3.26
C ALA A 202 -15.41 -1.45 -3.53
N ALA A 203 -16.63 -1.01 -3.85
CA ALA A 203 -17.75 -1.90 -4.20
C ALA A 203 -17.81 -2.24 -5.71
N ARG A 204 -16.89 -1.71 -6.53
CA ARG A 204 -16.86 -1.95 -7.98
C ARG A 204 -15.82 -3.02 -8.34
N PRO A 205 -15.91 -3.65 -9.53
CA PRO A 205 -14.82 -4.46 -10.07
C PRO A 205 -13.51 -3.67 -10.10
N THR A 206 -12.40 -4.32 -9.75
CA THR A 206 -11.10 -3.66 -9.51
C THR A 206 -10.62 -2.82 -10.70
N GLU A 207 -10.73 -3.36 -11.91
CA GLU A 207 -10.35 -2.64 -13.14
C GLU A 207 -11.19 -1.38 -13.36
N GLN A 208 -12.51 -1.46 -13.17
CA GLN A 208 -13.41 -0.31 -13.30
C GLN A 208 -13.13 0.75 -12.22
N ALA A 209 -12.85 0.31 -10.99
CA ALA A 209 -12.46 1.19 -9.90
C ALA A 209 -11.15 1.92 -10.19
N ARG A 210 -10.14 1.20 -10.71
CA ARG A 210 -8.84 1.75 -11.12
C ARG A 210 -8.99 2.77 -12.25
N ILE A 211 -9.76 2.47 -13.29
CA ILE A 211 -10.04 3.41 -14.39
C ILE A 211 -10.74 4.67 -13.86
N ALA A 212 -11.70 4.51 -12.96
CA ALA A 212 -12.42 5.64 -12.37
C ALA A 212 -11.49 6.59 -11.57
N LEU A 213 -10.47 6.08 -10.89
CA LEU A 213 -9.48 6.91 -10.18
C LEU A 213 -8.77 7.90 -11.11
N MET A 214 -8.50 7.50 -12.36
CA MET A 214 -7.79 8.32 -13.35
C MET A 214 -8.60 9.50 -13.89
N SER A 215 -9.89 9.60 -13.53
CA SER A 215 -10.70 10.80 -13.81
C SER A 215 -10.31 12.01 -12.92
N LEU A 216 -9.56 11.78 -11.85
CA LEU A 216 -9.12 12.83 -10.94
C LEU A 216 -7.91 13.58 -11.52
N PRO A 217 -7.93 14.92 -11.55
CA PRO A 217 -6.75 15.70 -11.90
C PRO A 217 -5.55 15.34 -11.01
N GLY A 218 -4.43 15.00 -11.64
CA GLY A 218 -3.20 14.61 -10.93
C GLY A 218 -3.12 13.14 -10.51
N VAL A 219 -4.09 12.30 -10.87
CA VAL A 219 -4.04 10.84 -10.68
C VAL A 219 -3.87 10.17 -12.04
N GLY A 220 -2.64 9.77 -12.35
CA GLY A 220 -2.32 8.99 -13.56
C GLY A 220 -2.35 7.48 -13.32
N GLU A 221 -2.02 6.72 -14.36
CA GLU A 221 -1.98 5.26 -14.37
C GLU A 221 -1.18 4.67 -13.20
N TRP A 222 0.06 5.16 -12.98
CA TRP A 222 0.90 4.74 -11.86
C TRP A 222 0.20 4.90 -10.50
N THR A 223 -0.41 6.06 -10.24
CA THR A 223 -1.06 6.36 -8.95
C THR A 223 -2.32 5.53 -8.76
N ALA A 224 -3.09 5.35 -9.83
CA ALA A 224 -4.27 4.50 -9.82
C ALA A 224 -3.90 3.03 -9.55
N ALA A 225 -2.81 2.53 -10.15
CA ALA A 225 -2.31 1.19 -9.90
C ALA A 225 -1.86 1.00 -8.44
N GLU A 226 -0.99 1.87 -7.91
CA GLU A 226 -0.52 1.78 -6.51
C GLU A 226 -1.68 1.84 -5.51
N THR A 227 -2.72 2.63 -5.82
CA THR A 227 -3.94 2.69 -5.02
C THR A 227 -4.74 1.39 -5.14
N ALA A 228 -4.98 0.90 -6.35
CA ALA A 228 -5.80 -0.30 -6.61
C ALA A 228 -5.19 -1.57 -6.00
N GLN A 229 -3.86 -1.71 -6.04
CA GLN A 229 -3.15 -2.83 -5.41
C GLN A 229 -3.45 -2.94 -3.90
N ARG A 230 -3.60 -1.81 -3.19
CA ARG A 230 -3.76 -1.75 -1.72
C ARG A 230 -5.21 -1.61 -1.28
N ALA A 231 -5.99 -0.81 -2.00
CA ALA A 231 -7.37 -0.53 -1.68
C ALA A 231 -8.29 -1.64 -2.18
N PHE A 232 -8.01 -2.21 -3.36
CA PHE A 232 -8.88 -3.17 -4.05
C PHE A 232 -8.29 -4.58 -4.18
N GLY A 233 -7.00 -4.76 -3.86
CA GLY A 233 -6.30 -6.03 -4.03
C GLY A 233 -6.10 -6.39 -5.50
N ASP A 234 -6.00 -5.38 -6.37
CA ASP A 234 -5.91 -5.59 -7.82
C ASP A 234 -4.62 -6.33 -8.20
N ALA A 235 -4.75 -7.62 -8.52
CA ALA A 235 -3.66 -8.50 -8.89
C ALA A 235 -3.09 -8.22 -10.29
N ASP A 236 -3.73 -7.35 -11.08
CA ASP A 236 -3.35 -7.04 -12.47
C ASP A 236 -2.84 -5.60 -12.66
N ALA A 237 -2.99 -4.74 -11.66
CA ALA A 237 -2.63 -3.33 -11.74
C ALA A 237 -1.10 -3.11 -11.76
N LEU A 238 -0.49 -3.11 -12.95
CA LEU A 238 0.92 -2.73 -13.11
C LEU A 238 1.12 -1.23 -12.87
N SER A 239 2.15 -0.88 -12.09
CA SER A 239 2.55 0.50 -11.84
C SER A 239 3.39 1.05 -13.00
N VAL A 240 2.80 1.13 -14.20
CA VAL A 240 3.41 1.72 -15.40
C VAL A 240 3.84 3.16 -15.10
N GLY A 241 5.03 3.55 -15.53
CA GLY A 241 5.66 4.84 -15.19
C GLY A 241 6.48 4.82 -13.90
N ASP A 242 6.58 3.67 -13.21
CA ASP A 242 7.52 3.51 -12.10
C ASP A 242 8.96 3.49 -12.63
N TYR A 243 9.79 4.34 -12.04
CA TYR A 243 11.16 4.56 -12.51
C TYR A 243 12.06 3.31 -12.48
N HIS A 244 11.74 2.32 -11.64
CA HIS A 244 12.56 1.12 -11.44
C HIS A 244 11.87 -0.17 -11.87
N LEU A 245 10.54 -0.20 -11.99
CA LEU A 245 9.79 -1.42 -12.17
C LEU A 245 10.15 -2.16 -13.46
N ALA A 246 10.02 -1.53 -14.63
CA ALA A 246 10.31 -2.18 -15.92
C ALA A 246 11.75 -2.70 -15.99
N LYS A 247 12.71 -1.89 -15.50
CA LYS A 247 14.12 -2.31 -15.43
C LYS A 247 14.32 -3.53 -14.51
N MET A 248 13.67 -3.55 -13.34
CA MET A 248 13.74 -4.69 -12.43
C MET A 248 13.14 -5.95 -13.06
N VAL A 249 12.01 -5.83 -13.75
CA VAL A 249 11.39 -6.95 -14.48
C VAL A 249 12.33 -7.45 -15.58
N GLY A 250 12.85 -6.55 -16.43
CA GLY A 250 13.79 -6.92 -17.49
C GLY A 250 15.04 -7.63 -16.96
N TRP A 251 15.69 -7.07 -15.94
CA TRP A 251 16.87 -7.72 -15.33
C TRP A 251 16.54 -9.07 -14.69
N SER A 252 15.36 -9.22 -14.11
CA SER A 252 14.96 -10.46 -13.43
C SER A 252 14.61 -11.58 -14.41
N LEU A 253 13.99 -11.24 -15.55
CA LEU A 253 13.41 -12.23 -16.47
C LEU A 253 14.23 -12.41 -17.76
N LEU A 254 14.89 -11.36 -18.23
CA LEU A 254 15.61 -11.32 -19.51
C LEU A 254 17.11 -11.07 -19.36
N GLY A 255 17.57 -10.64 -18.18
CA GLY A 255 18.98 -10.34 -17.93
C GLY A 255 19.46 -9.02 -18.54
N HIS A 256 18.55 -8.13 -18.95
CA HIS A 256 18.85 -6.76 -19.42
C HIS A 256 17.67 -5.82 -19.11
N PRO A 257 17.86 -4.49 -19.03
CA PRO A 257 16.75 -3.59 -18.75
C PRO A 257 15.78 -3.52 -19.95
N ILE A 258 14.52 -3.26 -19.65
CA ILE A 258 13.45 -2.97 -20.62
C ILE A 258 12.67 -1.72 -20.18
N ASP A 259 11.85 -1.17 -21.07
CA ASP A 259 10.94 -0.06 -20.80
C ASP A 259 9.51 -0.53 -20.49
N ASP A 260 8.62 0.42 -20.20
CA ASP A 260 7.24 0.14 -19.80
C ASP A 260 6.43 -0.59 -20.89
N PRO A 261 6.45 -0.19 -22.18
CA PRO A 261 5.77 -0.94 -23.24
C PRO A 261 6.22 -2.40 -23.33
N ALA A 262 7.53 -2.64 -23.31
CA ALA A 262 8.08 -4.00 -23.35
C ALA A 262 7.70 -4.82 -22.10
N MET A 263 7.65 -4.19 -20.91
CA MET A 263 7.17 -4.85 -19.69
C MET A 263 5.69 -5.25 -19.80
N VAL A 264 4.84 -4.37 -20.34
CA VAL A 264 3.41 -4.66 -20.51
C VAL A 264 3.21 -5.84 -21.46
N GLU A 265 3.91 -5.84 -22.60
CA GLU A 265 3.87 -6.95 -23.56
C GLU A 265 4.37 -8.26 -22.93
N LEU A 266 5.52 -8.22 -22.24
CA LEU A 266 6.14 -9.38 -21.61
C LEU A 266 5.22 -10.05 -20.57
N LEU A 267 4.47 -9.25 -19.80
CA LEU A 267 3.61 -9.76 -18.74
C LEU A 267 2.18 -10.04 -19.20
N GLU A 268 1.79 -9.70 -20.43
CA GLU A 268 0.42 -9.88 -20.93
C GLU A 268 -0.13 -11.33 -20.78
N PRO A 269 0.65 -12.40 -21.02
CA PRO A 269 0.17 -13.77 -20.79
C PRO A 269 -0.21 -14.09 -19.34
N LEU A 270 0.20 -13.26 -18.37
CA LEU A 270 -0.07 -13.44 -16.95
C LEU A 270 -1.36 -12.75 -16.51
N ARG A 271 -2.12 -12.09 -17.38
CA ARG A 271 -3.43 -11.53 -16.98
C ARG A 271 -4.35 -12.62 -16.40
N PRO A 272 -5.10 -12.32 -15.32
CA PRO A 272 -5.24 -11.04 -14.61
C PRO A 272 -4.32 -10.92 -13.37
N HIS A 273 -3.05 -11.33 -13.48
CA HIS A 273 -2.12 -11.48 -12.35
C HIS A 273 -0.76 -10.79 -12.57
N ARG A 274 -0.71 -9.77 -13.43
CA ARG A 274 0.56 -9.09 -13.76
C ARG A 274 1.21 -8.43 -12.54
N HIS A 275 0.43 -7.77 -11.69
CA HIS A 275 0.93 -7.24 -10.42
C HIS A 275 1.33 -8.36 -9.45
N ARG A 276 0.59 -9.48 -9.39
CA ARG A 276 0.98 -10.64 -8.58
C ARG A 276 2.38 -11.13 -8.95
N ALA A 277 2.69 -11.26 -10.24
CA ALA A 277 4.01 -11.67 -10.71
C ALA A 277 5.11 -10.70 -10.26
N VAL A 278 4.89 -9.40 -10.43
CA VAL A 278 5.78 -8.35 -9.92
C VAL A 278 5.99 -8.48 -8.41
N ARG A 279 4.89 -8.65 -7.65
CA ARG A 279 4.95 -8.75 -6.20
C ARG A 279 5.75 -9.97 -5.75
N LEU A 280 5.55 -11.12 -6.39
CA LEU A 280 6.30 -12.35 -6.15
C LEU A 280 7.80 -12.17 -6.38
N LEU A 281 8.20 -11.53 -7.48
CA LEU A 281 9.61 -11.21 -7.75
C LEU A 281 10.20 -10.34 -6.62
N GLN A 282 9.48 -9.30 -6.20
CA GLN A 282 9.93 -8.37 -5.15
C GLN A 282 10.15 -9.05 -3.79
N VAL A 283 9.32 -10.02 -3.40
CA VAL A 283 9.39 -10.64 -2.07
C VAL A 283 10.10 -11.98 -2.02
N SER A 284 10.25 -12.67 -3.15
CA SER A 284 10.93 -13.97 -3.22
C SER A 284 12.44 -13.86 -3.05
N GLY A 285 13.01 -12.66 -3.23
CA GLY A 285 14.46 -12.46 -3.29
C GLY A 285 15.07 -12.95 -4.61
N LEU A 286 14.25 -13.23 -5.63
CA LEU A 286 14.70 -13.59 -6.98
C LEU A 286 14.76 -12.39 -7.93
N ALA A 287 14.23 -11.23 -7.53
CA ALA A 287 14.37 -10.00 -8.31
C ALA A 287 15.85 -9.58 -8.43
N SER A 288 16.29 -9.31 -9.66
CA SER A 288 17.59 -8.72 -9.97
C SER A 288 17.43 -7.24 -10.29
N ASN A 289 18.23 -6.39 -9.65
CA ASN A 289 18.32 -4.97 -10.00
C ASN A 289 19.75 -4.47 -9.72
N PRO A 290 20.66 -4.63 -10.69
CA PRO A 290 22.05 -4.20 -10.54
C PRO A 290 22.15 -2.71 -10.20
N ARG A 291 23.04 -2.36 -9.26
CA ARG A 291 23.24 -0.97 -8.82
C ARG A 291 24.39 -0.32 -9.56
N PHE A 292 24.09 0.65 -10.41
CA PHE A 292 25.09 1.42 -11.15
C PHE A 292 25.17 2.85 -10.60
N GLY A 293 25.87 3.04 -9.47
CA GLY A 293 26.26 4.37 -8.98
C GLY A 293 25.70 4.83 -7.62
N PRO A 294 26.24 5.95 -7.09
CA PRO A 294 25.84 6.52 -5.81
C PRO A 294 24.43 7.12 -5.84
N ARG A 295 23.76 7.19 -4.68
CA ARG A 295 22.43 7.80 -4.57
C ARG A 295 22.54 9.31 -4.74
N MET A 296 21.71 9.89 -5.60
CA MET A 296 21.59 11.34 -5.74
C MET A 296 21.06 11.98 -4.44
N PRO A 297 21.51 13.20 -4.11
CA PRO A 297 20.98 13.95 -2.98
C PRO A 297 19.52 14.34 -3.22
N ILE A 298 18.77 14.42 -2.13
CA ILE A 298 17.37 14.84 -2.10
C ILE A 298 17.31 16.37 -2.08
N PRO A 299 16.61 17.01 -3.04
CA PRO A 299 16.35 18.46 -2.99
C PRO A 299 15.42 18.83 -1.82
N LYS A 300 15.68 19.99 -1.19
CA LYS A 300 14.85 20.55 -0.12
C LYS A 300 14.08 21.75 -0.63
N LEU A 301 12.79 21.58 -0.87
CA LEU A 301 11.89 22.66 -1.32
C LEU A 301 11.75 23.76 -0.26
N ALA A 302 11.84 23.43 1.03
CA ALA A 302 11.76 24.43 2.10
C ALA A 302 12.91 25.47 2.09
N ASP A 303 14.01 25.17 1.40
CA ASP A 303 15.19 26.03 1.31
C ASP A 303 15.22 26.81 -0.04
N MET A 304 14.18 26.68 -0.87
CA MET A 304 14.00 27.34 -2.17
C MET A 304 12.88 28.39 -2.11
#